data_AF-A0A9P7K1S7-F1
#
_entry.id   AF-A0A9P7K1S7-F1
#
_cell.length_a   1.000
_cell.length_b   1.000
_cell.length_c   1.000
_cell.angle_alpha   90.00
_cell.angle_beta   90.00
_cell.angle_gamma   90.00
#
_symmetry.space_group_name_H-M   'P 1'
#
loop_
_entity.id
_entity.type
_entity.pdbx_description
1 polymer ?
#
loop_
_entity_poly.entity_id
_entity_poly.type
_entity_poly.pdbx_seq_one_letter_code
_entity_poly.pdbx_strand_id
1 'polypeptide(L)'
;MARLQQCMDKEDEDPLSDPWPTTKALFEELTLRFQVISERDYARHKIENFKQGTMRVDDFMVEFEALVAKSGIKDQEQTVVDLLERNTNWEIIKELFKQGRIHDQFHME
;
A
#
# COMPACT_ATOMS: atom_id res chain seq x y z
N MET A 1 -3.55 -26.30 20.85
CA MET A 1 -2.48 -27.04 21.55
C MET A 1 -1.44 -27.63 20.59
N ALA A 2 -1.81 -28.29 19.48
CA ALA A 2 -0.84 -28.95 18.59
C ALA A 2 0.15 -28.03 17.85
N ARG A 3 -0.19 -26.76 17.59
CA ARG A 3 0.71 -25.81 16.90
C ARG A 3 1.81 -25.21 17.80
N LEU A 4 1.62 -25.22 19.12
CA LEU A 4 2.60 -24.68 20.07
C LEU A 4 3.71 -25.70 20.39
N GLN A 5 3.41 -27.00 20.30
CA GLN A 5 4.41 -28.06 20.52
C GLN A 5 5.51 -28.05 19.45
N GLN A 6 5.16 -27.70 18.20
CA GLN A 6 6.10 -27.70 17.08
C GLN A 6 7.17 -26.58 17.16
N CYS A 7 7.02 -25.62 18.08
CA CYS A 7 8.04 -24.61 18.34
C CYS A 7 9.02 -25.02 19.45
N MET A 8 8.63 -25.89 20.38
CA MET A 8 9.49 -26.28 21.52
C MET A 8 10.39 -27.47 21.21
N ASP A 9 10.13 -28.22 20.13
CA ASP A 9 11.00 -29.32 19.69
C ASP A 9 12.16 -28.85 18.78
N LYS A 10 12.44 -27.53 18.72
CA LYS A 10 13.52 -26.92 17.91
C LYS A 10 14.69 -26.41 18.77
N GLU A 11 14.90 -26.99 19.95
CA GLU A 11 16.00 -26.58 20.84
C GLU A 11 17.35 -27.27 20.56
N ASP A 12 17.46 -28.05 19.47
CA ASP A 12 18.71 -28.71 19.03
C ASP A 12 19.32 -28.09 17.74
N GLU A 13 18.99 -26.83 17.41
CA GLU A 13 19.72 -26.09 16.37
C GLU A 13 20.92 -25.39 17.00
N ASP A 14 22.13 -25.75 16.57
CA ASP A 14 23.39 -25.11 16.94
C ASP A 14 23.24 -23.58 16.80
N PRO A 15 23.48 -22.76 17.85
CA PRO A 15 23.29 -21.31 17.79
C PRO A 15 24.19 -20.59 16.76
N LEU A 16 25.09 -21.32 16.10
CA LEU A 16 25.94 -20.86 14.99
C LEU A 16 25.50 -21.39 13.61
N SER A 17 24.42 -22.19 13.54
CA SER A 17 23.83 -22.68 12.30
C SER A 17 23.19 -21.51 11.55
N ASP A 18 23.81 -21.09 10.44
CA ASP A 18 23.18 -20.13 9.53
C ASP A 18 21.93 -20.81 8.95
N PRO A 19 20.71 -20.31 9.22
CA PRO A 19 19.49 -20.90 8.69
C PRO A 19 19.46 -20.89 7.15
N TRP A 20 20.33 -20.09 6.53
CA TRP A 20 20.49 -19.98 5.08
C TRP A 20 21.96 -20.16 4.68
N PRO A 21 22.50 -21.39 4.75
CA PRO A 21 23.93 -21.65 4.54
C PRO A 21 24.42 -21.34 3.11
N THR A 22 23.52 -20.95 2.20
CA THR A 22 23.84 -20.53 0.84
C THR A 22 22.89 -19.42 0.40
N THR A 23 23.41 -18.46 -0.37
CA THR A 23 22.61 -17.39 -0.99
C THR A 23 21.42 -17.91 -1.80
N LYS A 24 21.59 -19.06 -2.46
CA LYS A 24 20.50 -19.75 -3.17
C LYS A 24 19.35 -20.18 -2.24
N ALA A 25 19.66 -20.75 -1.08
CA ALA A 25 18.65 -21.17 -0.10
C ALA A 25 17.86 -19.96 0.43
N LEU A 26 18.56 -18.84 0.68
CA LEU A 26 17.91 -17.57 1.03
C LEU A 26 16.97 -17.09 -0.08
N PHE A 27 17.39 -17.10 -1.35
CA PHE A 27 16.54 -16.68 -2.46
C PHE A 27 15.31 -17.57 -2.67
N GLU A 28 15.46 -18.88 -2.50
CA GLU A 28 14.35 -19.83 -2.61
C GLU A 28 13.30 -19.57 -1.52
N GLU A 29 13.71 -19.32 -0.29
CA GLU A 29 12.76 -19.01 0.79
C GLU A 29 12.25 -17.58 0.76
N LEU A 30 13.02 -16.60 0.28
CA LEU A 30 12.46 -15.29 -0.06
C LEU A 30 11.36 -15.44 -1.13
N THR A 31 11.56 -16.25 -2.16
CA THR A 31 10.55 -16.49 -3.21
C THR A 31 9.33 -17.25 -2.67
N LEU A 32 9.54 -18.15 -1.71
CA LEU A 32 8.46 -18.91 -1.06
C LEU A 32 7.61 -18.03 -0.12
N ARG A 33 8.25 -17.12 0.63
CA ARG A 33 7.61 -16.28 1.65
C ARG A 33 7.08 -14.97 1.09
N PHE A 34 7.84 -14.35 0.20
CA PHE A 34 7.44 -13.13 -0.49
C PHE A 34 6.76 -13.55 -1.79
N GLN A 35 5.43 -13.59 -1.75
CA GLN A 35 4.64 -13.70 -2.97
C GLN A 35 5.06 -12.56 -3.90
N VAL A 36 5.43 -12.88 -5.14
CA VAL A 36 5.77 -11.85 -6.14
C VAL A 36 4.50 -11.09 -6.48
N ILE A 37 4.24 -10.01 -5.75
CA ILE A 37 3.17 -9.06 -6.07
C ILE A 37 3.62 -8.32 -7.31
N SER A 38 2.82 -8.35 -8.38
CA SER A 38 3.14 -7.58 -9.58
C SER A 38 3.20 -6.08 -9.24
N GLU A 39 4.00 -5.29 -9.96
CA GLU A 39 4.06 -3.82 -9.74
C GLU A 39 2.66 -3.18 -9.80
N ARG A 40 1.79 -3.74 -10.65
CA ARG A 40 0.39 -3.36 -10.77
C ARG A 40 -0.40 -3.59 -9.49
N ASP A 41 -0.31 -4.80 -8.93
CA ASP A 41 -1.05 -5.16 -7.72
C ASP A 41 -0.51 -4.40 -6.50
N TYR A 42 0.80 -4.17 -6.47
CA TYR A 42 1.42 -3.32 -5.46
C TYR A 42 0.92 -1.88 -5.56
N ALA A 43 0.89 -1.30 -6.75
CA ALA A 43 0.39 0.06 -6.96
C ALA A 43 -1.10 0.20 -6.59
N ARG A 44 -1.92 -0.82 -6.90
CA ARG A 44 -3.33 -0.88 -6.46
C ARG A 44 -3.46 -0.91 -4.94
N HIS A 45 -2.72 -1.79 -4.28
CA HIS A 45 -2.76 -1.86 -2.82
C HIS A 45 -2.26 -0.56 -2.17
N LYS A 46 -1.23 0.04 -2.76
CA LYS A 46 -0.64 1.28 -2.27
C LYS A 46 -1.58 2.46 -2.42
N ILE A 47 -2.24 2.64 -3.58
CA ILE A 47 -3.16 3.78 -3.79
C ILE A 47 -4.40 3.71 -2.89
N GLU A 48 -4.91 2.52 -2.58
CA GLU A 48 -6.03 2.36 -1.64
C GLU A 48 -5.71 2.87 -0.22
N ASN A 49 -4.43 2.87 0.15
CA ASN A 49 -3.96 3.25 1.48
C ASN A 49 -3.12 4.55 1.49
N PHE A 50 -2.98 5.22 0.35
CA PHE A 50 -2.11 6.38 0.19
C PHE A 50 -2.80 7.65 0.69
N LYS A 51 -2.64 7.99 1.97
CA LYS A 51 -3.20 9.22 2.55
C LYS A 51 -2.27 10.41 2.37
N GLN A 52 -2.83 11.56 2.00
CA GLN A 52 -2.08 12.82 1.94
C GLN A 52 -1.46 13.19 3.29
N GLY A 53 -2.22 13.07 4.38
CA GLY A 53 -1.76 13.41 5.73
C GLY A 53 -1.26 14.86 5.82
N THR A 54 0.02 15.04 6.19
CA THR A 54 0.71 16.33 6.29
C THR A 54 1.54 16.66 5.04
N MET A 55 1.49 15.83 4.01
CA MET A 55 2.21 16.04 2.76
C MET A 55 1.67 17.27 2.03
N ARG A 56 2.57 18.01 1.37
CA ARG A 56 2.16 19.09 0.47
C ARG A 56 1.28 18.50 -0.65
N VAL A 57 0.28 19.27 -1.06
CA VAL A 57 -0.66 18.87 -2.12
C VAL A 57 0.10 18.50 -3.40
N ASP A 58 1.08 19.32 -3.80
CA ASP A 58 1.85 19.09 -5.02
C ASP A 58 2.57 17.74 -5.00
N ASP A 59 3.26 17.42 -3.89
CA ASP A 59 4.00 16.16 -3.72
C ASP A 59 3.03 14.97 -3.69
N PHE A 60 1.89 15.12 -3.01
CA PHE A 60 0.83 14.12 -2.97
C PHE A 60 0.26 13.83 -4.36
N MET A 61 -0.01 14.87 -5.16
CA MET A 61 -0.55 14.71 -6.51
C MET A 61 0.43 13.98 -7.43
N VAL A 62 1.72 14.33 -7.38
CA VAL A 62 2.75 13.67 -8.18
C VAL A 62 2.83 12.17 -7.85
N GLU A 63 2.84 11.81 -6.56
CA GLU A 63 2.86 10.40 -6.16
C GLU A 63 1.56 9.67 -6.48
N PHE A 64 0.41 10.32 -6.28
CA PHE A 64 -0.89 9.75 -6.59
C PHE A 64 -1.03 9.43 -8.08
N GLU A 65 -0.69 10.37 -8.97
CA GLU A 65 -0.73 10.17 -10.42
C GLU A 65 0.20 9.03 -10.87
N ALA A 66 1.41 8.95 -10.30
CA ALA A 66 2.33 7.86 -10.58
C ALA A 66 1.76 6.49 -10.15
N LEU A 67 1.06 6.42 -9.01
CA LEU A 67 0.39 5.20 -8.56
C LEU A 67 -0.79 4.83 -9.46
N VAL A 68 -1.60 5.79 -9.89
CA VAL A 68 -2.69 5.56 -10.85
C VAL A 68 -2.13 4.94 -12.13
N ALA A 69 -1.10 5.54 -12.72
CA ALA A 69 -0.47 5.04 -13.94
C ALA A 69 0.04 3.59 -13.80
N LYS A 70 0.70 3.27 -12.67
CA LYS A 70 1.24 1.94 -12.40
C LYS A 70 0.19 0.89 -12.06
N SER A 71 -0.91 1.30 -11.43
CA SER A 71 -2.00 0.39 -11.00
C SER A 71 -2.80 -0.20 -12.16
N GLY A 72 -2.68 0.38 -13.36
CA GLY A 72 -3.50 0.02 -14.52
C GLY A 72 -4.99 0.15 -14.23
N ILE A 73 -5.38 1.06 -13.33
CA ILE A 73 -6.72 1.64 -13.26
C ILE A 73 -6.83 2.47 -14.54
N LYS A 74 -7.39 1.86 -15.59
CA LYS A 74 -7.76 2.60 -16.80
C LYS A 74 -8.79 3.62 -16.39
N ASP A 75 -8.65 4.88 -16.83
CA ASP A 75 -9.51 6.08 -16.78
C ASP A 75 -11.02 5.88 -16.53
N GLN A 76 -11.38 5.07 -15.54
CA GLN A 76 -12.65 5.10 -14.86
C GLN A 76 -12.53 6.35 -14.01
N GLU A 77 -12.79 7.48 -14.65
CA GLU A 77 -12.68 8.83 -14.12
C GLU A 77 -13.29 8.88 -12.72
N GLN A 78 -14.45 8.22 -12.54
CA GLN A 78 -15.10 8.07 -11.23
C GLN A 78 -14.23 7.34 -10.19
N THR A 79 -13.60 6.21 -10.53
CA THR A 79 -12.76 5.44 -9.58
C THR A 79 -11.51 6.21 -9.15
N VAL A 80 -10.92 6.98 -10.07
CA VAL A 80 -9.74 7.81 -9.74
C VAL A 80 -10.15 8.99 -8.85
N VAL A 81 -11.28 9.63 -9.16
CA VAL A 81 -11.85 10.72 -8.34
C VAL A 81 -12.20 10.22 -6.94
N ASP A 82 -12.90 9.09 -6.82
CA ASP A 82 -13.26 8.51 -5.51
C ASP A 82 -12.02 8.20 -4.67
N LEU A 83 -10.96 7.68 -5.28
CA LEU A 83 -9.68 7.42 -4.61
C LEU A 83 -9.01 8.73 -4.18
N LEU A 84 -9.03 9.76 -5.03
CA LEU A 84 -8.45 11.05 -4.72
C LEU A 84 -9.17 11.71 -3.54
N GLU A 85 -10.50 11.71 -3.55
CA GLU A 85 -11.34 12.27 -2.48
C GLU A 85 -11.08 11.56 -1.14
N ARG A 86 -11.09 10.23 -1.12
CA ARG A 86 -10.88 9.45 0.11
C ARG A 86 -9.49 9.59 0.69
N ASN A 87 -8.51 9.97 -0.12
CA ASN A 87 -7.11 10.01 0.26
C ASN A 87 -6.56 11.42 0.51
N THR A 88 -7.24 12.43 -0.01
CA THR A 88 -6.92 13.84 0.25
C THR A 88 -7.27 14.19 1.70
N ASN A 89 -6.49 15.09 2.30
CA ASN A 89 -6.79 15.59 3.63
C ASN A 89 -8.12 16.36 3.62
N TRP A 90 -9.05 15.96 4.49
CA TRP A 90 -10.40 16.53 4.55
C TRP A 90 -10.42 18.05 4.79
N GLU A 91 -9.42 18.61 5.48
CA GLU A 91 -9.33 20.07 5.69
C GLU A 91 -9.10 20.82 4.37
N ILE A 92 -8.38 20.20 3.43
CA ILE A 92 -8.15 20.77 2.10
C ILE A 92 -9.43 20.70 1.26
N ILE A 93 -10.13 19.55 1.29
CA ILE A 93 -11.43 19.41 0.62
C ILE A 93 -12.41 20.46 1.14
N LYS A 94 -12.49 20.63 2.47
CA LYS A 94 -13.36 21.61 3.12
C LYS A 94 -13.03 23.04 2.71
N GLU A 95 -11.75 23.37 2.59
CA GLU A 95 -11.34 24.71 2.16
C GLU A 95 -11.67 24.97 0.69
N LEU A 96 -11.48 23.97 -0.19
CA LEU A 96 -11.90 24.06 -1.59
C LEU A 96 -13.42 24.24 -1.73
N PHE A 97 -14.20 23.57 -0.88
CA PHE A 97 -15.65 23.73 -0.82
C PHE A 97 -16.06 25.15 -0.40
N LYS A 98 -15.47 25.71 0.68
CA LYS A 98 -15.73 27.10 1.10
C LYS A 98 -15.41 28.12 0.00
N GLN A 99 -14.38 27.85 -0.80
CA GLN A 99 -13.98 28.71 -1.90
C GLN A 99 -14.88 28.56 -3.15
N GLY A 100 -15.91 27.71 -3.10
CA GLY A 100 -16.81 27.44 -4.22
C GLY A 100 -16.09 26.77 -5.41
N ARG A 101 -14.93 26.15 -5.16
CA ARG A 101 -14.16 25.43 -6.19
C ARG A 101 -14.72 24.03 -6.46
N ILE A 102 -15.60 23.58 -5.58
CA ILE A 102 -16.19 22.26 -5.54
C ILE A 102 -17.69 22.44 -5.24
N HIS A 103 -18.59 21.85 -6.04
CA HIS A 103 -20.06 21.98 -5.88
C HIS A 103 -20.65 20.77 -5.14
N ASP A 104 -21.76 20.95 -4.41
CA ASP A 104 -22.48 20.11 -3.42
C ASP A 104 -22.70 18.59 -3.66
N GLN A 105 -21.98 17.93 -4.57
CA GLN A 105 -22.03 16.48 -4.79
C GLN A 105 -21.23 15.65 -3.77
N PHE A 106 -20.56 16.28 -2.81
CA PHE A 106 -19.66 15.62 -1.86
C PHE A 106 -20.45 15.14 -0.65
N HIS A 107 -20.71 13.84 -0.59
CA HIS A 107 -21.27 13.20 0.61
C HIS A 107 -20.21 13.23 1.73
N MET A 108 -20.37 14.16 2.65
CA MET A 108 -19.63 14.20 3.92
C MET A 108 -20.34 13.26 4.92
N GLU A 109 -19.82 12.04 5.08
CA GLU A 109 -20.15 11.15 6.21
C GLU A 109 -18.96 11.02 7.17
#